data_AF-A0A847I0B8-F1
#
_entry.id   AF-A0A847I0B8-F1
#
_cell.length_a   1.000
_cell.length_b   1.000
_cell.length_c   1.000
_cell.angle_alpha   90.00
_cell.angle_beta   90.00
_cell.angle_gamma   90.00
#
_symmetry.space_group_name_H-M   'P 1'
#
loop_
_entity.id
_entity.type
_entity.pdbx_description
1 polymer ?
#
loop_
_entity_poly.entity_id
_entity_poly.type
_entity_poly.pdbx_seq_one_letter_code
_entity_poly.pdbx_strand_id
1 'polypeptide(L)' 'VDTQSDKYKAARAYQIRLELSDLEDPIMLARLAVEAHMSPAEFKKRFKRAATPICELGPEEDAAQPEPAAATT' A
#
# COMPACT_ATOMS: atom_id res chain seq x y z
N VAL A 1 15.67 1.40 -6.58
CA VAL A 1 15.87 1.48 -5.11
C VAL A 1 17.00 0.55 -4.72
N ASP A 2 18.01 1.04 -3.98
CA ASP A 2 19.07 0.18 -3.44
C ASP A 2 18.53 -0.55 -2.20
N THR A 3 18.32 -1.86 -2.36
CA THR A 3 17.73 -2.71 -1.33
C THR A 3 18.72 -3.16 -0.26
N GLN A 4 20.02 -2.92 -0.45
CA GLN A 4 21.07 -3.25 0.51
C GLN A 4 21.41 -2.10 1.46
N SER A 5 20.97 -0.89 1.13
CA SER A 5 21.14 0.30 1.98
C SER A 5 20.47 0.14 3.34
N ASP A 6 21.14 0.62 4.39
CA ASP A 6 20.59 0.65 5.75
C ASP A 6 19.32 1.49 5.85
N LYS A 7 19.20 2.54 5.02
CA LYS A 7 17.97 3.34 4.93
C LYS A 7 16.79 2.52 4.40
N TYR A 8 17.03 1.68 3.39
CA TYR A 8 16.00 0.79 2.86
C TYR A 8 15.62 -0.28 3.88
N LYS A 9 16.61 -0.87 4.57
CA LYS A 9 16.38 -1.86 5.64
C LYS A 9 15.60 -1.26 6.81
N ALA A 10 15.95 -0.06 7.25
CA ALA A 10 15.23 0.66 8.29
C ALA A 10 13.81 1.02 7.84
N ALA A 11 13.64 1.61 6.66
CA ALA A 11 12.32 1.93 6.13
C ALA A 11 11.43 0.68 6.01
N ARG A 12 11.98 -0.45 5.54
CA ARG A 12 11.28 -1.73 5.47
C ARG A 12 10.92 -2.29 6.85
N ALA A 13 11.78 -2.11 7.86
CA ALA A 13 11.50 -2.55 9.22
C ALA A 13 10.40 -1.72 9.91
N TYR A 14 10.28 -0.43 9.56
CA TYR A 14 9.30 0.49 10.12
C TYR A 14 8.04 0.69 9.25
N GLN A 15 7.90 -0.05 8.15
CA GLN A 15 6.69 0.01 7.33
C GLN A 15 5.50 -0.45 8.17
N ILE A 16 4.61 0.51 8.47
CA ILE A 16 3.33 0.24 9.10
C ILE A 16 2.59 -0.73 8.20
N ARG A 17 2.33 -1.94 8.71
CA ARG A 17 1.49 -2.91 8.02
C ARG A 17 0.08 -2.34 8.04
N LEU A 18 -0.49 -2.16 6.86
CA LEU A 18 -1.89 -1.81 6.75
C LEU A 18 -2.71 -3.00 7.23
N GLU A 19 -3.53 -2.82 8.26
CA GLU A 19 -4.45 -3.84 8.75
C GLU A 19 -5.86 -3.63 8.18
N LEU A 20 -6.66 -4.68 8.21
CA LEU A 20 -8.04 -4.60 7.70
C LEU A 20 -8.87 -3.59 8.49
N SER A 21 -8.61 -3.49 9.80
CA SER A 21 -9.24 -2.53 10.70
C SER A 21 -8.99 -1.07 10.30
N ASP A 22 -7.83 -0.77 9.69
CA ASP A 22 -7.52 0.57 9.18
C ASP A 22 -8.39 0.95 7.97
N LEU A 23 -8.87 -0.05 7.21
CA LEU A 23 -9.78 0.12 6.07
C LEU A 23 -11.26 0.12 6.47
N GLU A 24 -11.57 -0.28 7.71
CA GLU A 24 -12.92 -0.32 8.28
C GLU A 24 -13.23 0.92 9.12
N ASP A 25 -12.20 1.55 9.71
CA ASP A 25 -12.31 2.85 10.35
C ASP A 25 -12.45 3.97 9.28
N PRO A 26 -13.60 4.66 9.20
CA PRO A 26 -13.82 5.70 8.20
C PRO A 26 -12.91 6.93 8.37
N ILE A 27 -12.45 7.21 9.59
CA ILE A 27 -11.54 8.34 9.90
C ILE A 27 -10.12 7.97 9.46
N MET A 28 -9.66 6.77 9.79
CA MET A 28 -8.35 6.25 9.39
C MET A 28 -8.26 6.13 7.86
N LEU A 29 -9.29 5.54 7.24
CA LEU A 29 -9.37 5.37 5.78
C LEU A 29 -9.33 6.71 5.05
N ALA A 30 -10.02 7.73 5.55
CA ALA A 30 -9.99 9.07 4.96
C ALA A 30 -8.59 9.68 5.00
N ARG A 31 -7.87 9.54 6.12
CA ARG A 31 -6.49 10.02 6.25
C ARG A 31 -5.54 9.31 5.29
N LEU A 32 -5.62 7.98 5.23
CA LEU A 32 -4.81 7.17 4.33
C LEU A 32 -5.06 7.51 2.85
N ALA A 33 -6.32 7.74 2.48
CA ALA A 33 -6.69 8.12 1.13
C ALA A 33 -6.16 9.52 0.75
N VAL A 34 -6.16 10.47 1.68
CA VAL A 34 -5.59 11.81 1.48
C VAL A 34 -4.09 11.74 1.23
N GLU A 35 -3.35 11.01 2.06
CA GLU A 35 -1.89 10.81 1.89
C GLU A 35 -1.56 10.09 0.57
N ALA A 36 -2.44 9.18 0.14
CA ALA A 36 -2.31 8.47 -1.13
C ALA A 36 -2.89 9.24 -2.34
N HIS A 37 -3.33 10.49 -2.14
CA HIS A 37 -3.93 11.35 -3.17
C HIS A 37 -5.06 10.69 -3.97
N MET A 38 -5.92 9.91 -3.31
CA MET A 38 -7.04 9.23 -3.95
C MET A 38 -8.30 9.24 -3.06
N SER A 39 -9.42 8.77 -3.61
CA SER A 39 -10.66 8.68 -2.82
C SER A 39 -10.60 7.52 -1.83
N PRO A 40 -11.32 7.59 -0.68
CA PRO A 40 -11.40 6.49 0.28
C PRO A 40 -11.88 5.16 -0.33
N ALA A 41 -12.81 5.22 -1.27
CA ALA A 41 -13.33 4.04 -1.96
C ALA A 41 -12.26 3.38 -2.86
N GLU A 42 -11.51 4.19 -3.61
CA GLU A 42 -10.42 3.70 -4.46
C GLU A 42 -9.26 3.15 -3.64
N PHE A 43 -8.91 3.81 -2.53
CA PHE A 43 -7.90 3.33 -1.60
C PHE A 43 -8.28 1.96 -1.03
N LYS A 44 -9.51 1.82 -0.53
CA LYS A 44 -10.01 0.55 0.01
C LYS A 44 -9.97 -0.56 -1.03
N LYS A 45 -10.42 -0.30 -2.26
CA LYS A 45 -10.41 -1.30 -3.34
C LYS A 45 -8.99 -1.76 -3.67
N ARG A 46 -8.03 -0.84 -3.76
CA ARG A 46 -6.65 -1.13 -4.16
C ARG A 46 -5.85 -1.85 -3.07
N PHE A 47 -6.03 -1.45 -1.81
CA PHE A 47 -5.19 -1.93 -0.71
C PHE A 47 -5.84 -3.01 0.16
N LYS A 48 -7.10 -3.40 -0.10
CA LYS A 48 -7.76 -4.53 0.59
C LYS A 48 -6.94 -5.81 0.54
N ARG A 49 -6.27 -6.08 -0.59
CA ARG A 49 -5.41 -7.26 -0.76
C ARG A 49 -4.13 -7.19 0.07
N ALA A 50 -3.58 -6.00 0.29
CA ALA A 50 -2.41 -5.80 1.13
C ALA A 50 -2.75 -5.92 2.63
N ALA A 51 -4.00 -5.60 3.00
CA ALA A 51 -4.51 -5.72 4.36
C ALA A 51 -4.99 -7.14 4.75
N THR A 52 -5.19 -8.02 3.77
CA THR A 52 -5.51 -9.44 4.02
C THR A 52 -4.26 -10.26 4.29
N PRO A 53 -4.20 -11.08 5.37
CA PRO A 53 -3.07 -11.94 5.65
C PRO A 53 -2.88 -12.99 4.55
N ILE A 54 -1.61 -13.21 4.19
CA ILE A 54 -1.12 -14.11 3.13
C ILE A 54 -1.55 -15.58 3.29
N CYS A 55 -2.13 -15.98 4.42
CA CYS A 55 -2.64 -17.34 4.62
C CYS A 55 -3.90 -17.65 3.80
N GLU A 56 -4.64 -16.66 3.29
CA GLU A 56 -5.93 -16.87 2.60
C GLU A 56 -5.91 -16.73 1.08
N LEU A 57 -4.74 -16.47 0.46
CA LEU A 57 -4.69 -16.18 -0.98
C LEU A 57 -3.62 -17.03 -1.68
N GLY A 58 -4.08 -17.89 -2.59
CA GLY A 58 -3.23 -18.56 -3.58
C GLY A 58 -2.46 -17.56 -4.47
N PRO A 59 -1.54 -18.07 -5.30
CA PRO A 59 -0.51 -17.27 -5.95
C PRO A 59 -1.03 -16.58 -7.21
N GLU A 60 -1.90 -15.59 -7.09
CA GLU A 60 -2.50 -14.97 -8.28
C GLU A 60 -2.16 -13.47 -8.37
N GLU A 61 -1.07 -13.20 -9.07
CA GLU A 61 -0.80 -12.00 -9.86
C GLU A 61 -0.72 -10.63 -9.15
N ASP A 62 0.53 -10.19 -9.08
CA ASP A 62 1.00 -8.82 -9.16
C ASP A 62 0.33 -8.08 -10.32
N ALA A 63 -0.78 -7.38 -10.05
CA ALA A 63 -1.35 -6.43 -10.98
C ALA A 63 -1.71 -5.16 -10.22
N ALA A 64 -1.05 -4.07 -10.59
CA ALA A 64 -1.33 -2.67 -10.24
C ALA A 64 -0.55 -2.07 -9.06
N GLN A 65 0.77 -1.95 -9.20
CA GLN A 65 1.42 -0.67 -8.93
C GLN A 65 1.21 0.24 -10.16
N PRO A 66 0.68 1.47 -10.03
CA PRO A 66 0.73 2.42 -11.14
C PRO A 66 2.12 3.06 -11.07
N GLU A 67 2.99 2.73 -12.01
CA GLU A 67 4.20 3.53 -12.22
C GLU A 67 3.76 4.99 -12.48
N PRO A 68 4.29 6.00 -11.76
CA PRO A 68 4.12 7.37 -12.18
C PRO A 68 5.00 7.58 -13.41
N ALA A 69 4.36 7.51 -14.58
CA ALA A 69 4.93 8.00 -15.82
C ALA A 69 5.20 9.51 -15.71
N ALA A 70 6.47 9.91 -15.70
CA ALA A 70 7.04 11.17 -16.18
C ALA A 70 8.48 11.30 -15.62
N ALA A 71 9.54 11.63 -16.37
CA ALA A 71 9.64 12.21 -17.69
C ALA A 71 11.00 11.87 -18.32
N THR A 72 10.96 11.60 -19.62
CA THR A 72 12.07 11.74 -20.56
C THR A 72 12.51 13.20 -20.64
N THR A 73 13.80 13.48 -20.44
CA THR A 73 14.62 14.50 -21.13
C THR A 73 16.07 14.30 -20.74
#